data_AF-A0A182T738-F1
#
_entry.id   AF-A0A182T738-F1
#
_cell.length_a   1.000
_cell.length_b   1.000
_cell.length_c   1.000
_cell.angle_alpha   90.00
_cell.angle_beta   90.00
_cell.angle_gamma   90.00
#
_symmetry.space_group_name_H-M   'P 1'
#
loop_
_entity.id
_entity.type
_entity.pdbx_description
1 polymer ?
#
loop_
_entity_poly.entity_id
_entity_poly.type
_entity_poly.pdbx_seq_one_letter_code
_entity_poly.pdbx_strand_id
1 'polypeptide(L)'
;MQHKSATDTQLVKGIVMDHGARHPDMPKRVANAYILTCNVSMEYEKSEVNSGFFYKTAEEREKFVLAEREFIEERVKKVIELKRKVCEGTDKSFVVINQKGIDPMSLDLLAKEGIVALRRAKRRNMERLALACGGMAMNSFDNMDESCLGYAGLVYEHVLGENKYTFVEDCKNPLSVTILMKGPNKHTLAQIKDAIRDGLRSINNAVEDKKLVPGAGAFEVRVHNKLREYAKTVKGKTRLAIHAYADAMLVIPKILAVNSGYDAQDTIVRLQEEGLLNEDPIGLDLSTGEPMKPVDLGVFDNYIVKKQILNSSTIIAVNILLVDEIMRAGMSSLKG
;
A
#
# COMPACT_ATOMS: atom_id res chain seq x y z
N MET A 1 -10.09 -1.33 -8.20
CA MET A 1 -11.18 -0.85 -9.07
C MET A 1 -11.99 -2.07 -9.49
N GLN A 2 -13.31 -2.08 -9.23
CA GLN A 2 -14.13 -3.23 -9.64
C GLN A 2 -14.34 -3.20 -11.15
N HIS A 3 -13.86 -4.23 -11.84
CA HIS A 3 -13.91 -4.34 -13.30
C HIS A 3 -14.05 -5.82 -13.69
N LYS A 4 -14.59 -6.13 -14.85
CA LYS A 4 -14.90 -7.52 -15.24
C LYS A 4 -13.65 -8.43 -15.29
N SER A 5 -12.49 -7.88 -15.64
CA SER A 5 -11.20 -8.57 -15.71
C SER A 5 -10.36 -8.39 -14.44
N ALA A 6 -9.67 -9.46 -14.02
CA ALA A 6 -8.70 -9.45 -12.91
C ALA A 6 -7.24 -9.27 -13.37
N THR A 7 -6.98 -9.40 -14.67
CA THR A 7 -5.63 -9.38 -15.26
C THR A 7 -5.05 -7.97 -15.43
N ASP A 8 -5.90 -6.94 -15.39
CA ASP A 8 -5.51 -5.60 -15.80
C ASP A 8 -4.98 -4.78 -14.62
N THR A 9 -3.91 -5.26 -14.00
CA THR A 9 -3.12 -4.50 -13.00
C THR A 9 -2.20 -3.51 -13.70
N GLN A 10 -2.23 -2.25 -13.28
CA GLN A 10 -1.43 -1.18 -13.88
C GLN A 10 -0.61 -0.45 -12.82
N LEU A 11 0.66 -0.17 -13.14
CA LEU A 11 1.49 0.70 -12.33
C LEU A 11 1.33 2.15 -12.81
N VAL A 12 0.77 2.99 -11.96
CA VAL A 12 0.60 4.42 -12.18
C VAL A 12 1.75 5.14 -11.48
N LYS A 13 2.60 5.83 -12.26
CA LYS A 13 3.71 6.65 -11.75
C LYS A 13 3.19 7.98 -11.19
N GLY A 14 2.42 7.85 -10.11
CA GLY A 14 1.74 8.94 -9.44
C GLY A 14 0.60 8.41 -8.59
N ILE A 15 -0.52 9.14 -8.53
CA ILE A 15 -1.61 8.85 -7.60
C ILE A 15 -2.94 8.69 -8.32
N VAL A 16 -3.69 7.67 -7.90
CA VAL A 16 -5.09 7.50 -8.28
C VAL A 16 -5.98 7.82 -7.08
N MET A 17 -6.90 8.75 -7.28
CA MET A 17 -7.91 9.14 -6.30
C MET A 17 -9.25 8.51 -6.64
N ASP A 18 -10.02 8.17 -5.61
CA ASP A 18 -11.34 7.53 -5.72
C ASP A 18 -12.50 8.54 -5.87
N HIS A 19 -12.17 9.79 -6.15
CA HIS A 19 -13.11 10.87 -6.37
C HIS A 19 -12.71 11.65 -7.64
N GLY A 20 -13.71 12.21 -8.31
CA GLY A 20 -13.57 13.05 -9.50
C GLY A 20 -14.20 14.42 -9.34
N ALA A 21 -14.11 15.23 -10.40
CA ALA A 21 -14.75 16.52 -10.47
C ALA A 21 -16.27 16.36 -10.40
N ARG A 22 -16.91 17.20 -9.59
CA ARG A 22 -18.37 17.13 -9.37
C ARG A 22 -19.15 18.04 -10.31
N HIS A 23 -18.55 19.15 -10.73
CA HIS A 23 -19.17 20.08 -11.66
C HIS A 23 -19.04 19.56 -13.11
N PRO A 24 -20.12 19.57 -13.92
CA PRO A 24 -20.10 19.03 -15.29
C PRO A 24 -19.14 19.79 -16.22
N ASP A 25 -19.03 21.11 -16.05
CA ASP A 25 -18.21 21.98 -16.91
C ASP A 25 -16.71 21.99 -16.53
N MET A 26 -16.32 21.25 -15.49
CA MET A 26 -14.90 21.12 -15.16
C MET A 26 -14.17 20.26 -16.22
N PRO A 27 -12.93 20.62 -16.58
CA PRO A 27 -12.20 19.87 -17.58
C PRO A 27 -11.89 18.45 -17.08
N LYS A 28 -12.23 17.45 -17.90
CA LYS A 28 -12.01 16.03 -17.56
C LYS A 28 -10.58 15.57 -17.76
N ARG A 29 -9.79 16.30 -18.55
CA ARG A 29 -8.40 15.99 -18.86
C ARG A 29 -7.62 17.28 -18.93
N VAL A 30 -6.47 17.28 -18.27
CA VAL A 30 -5.65 18.44 -18.01
C VAL A 30 -4.18 18.03 -18.16
N ALA A 31 -3.47 18.68 -19.07
CA ALA A 31 -2.03 18.49 -19.25
C ALA A 31 -1.25 19.61 -18.53
N ASN A 32 -0.01 19.30 -18.11
CA ASN A 32 0.91 20.21 -17.44
C ASN A 32 0.23 20.97 -16.28
N ALA A 33 -0.27 20.20 -15.31
CA ALA A 33 -1.07 20.72 -14.20
C ALA A 33 -0.19 21.10 -13.00
N TYR A 34 -0.37 22.32 -12.51
CA TYR A 34 -0.05 22.66 -11.14
C TYR A 34 -1.13 22.13 -10.19
N ILE A 35 -0.68 21.53 -9.10
CA ILE A 35 -1.54 20.90 -8.11
C ILE A 35 -1.44 21.71 -6.81
N LEU A 36 -2.54 22.35 -6.45
CA LEU A 36 -2.71 22.96 -5.14
C LEU A 36 -3.36 21.94 -4.20
N THR A 37 -2.59 21.49 -3.22
CA THR A 37 -3.09 20.67 -2.12
C THR A 37 -3.45 21.56 -0.93
N CYS A 38 -4.71 21.53 -0.47
CA CYS A 38 -5.16 22.33 0.67
C CYS A 38 -6.08 21.56 1.63
N ASN A 39 -6.22 22.05 2.86
CA ASN A 39 -7.16 21.52 3.85
C ASN A 39 -8.13 22.57 4.42
N VAL A 40 -8.24 23.71 3.74
CA VAL A 40 -9.14 24.82 4.12
C VAL A 40 -10.55 24.54 3.65
N SER A 41 -11.55 24.89 4.44
CA SER A 41 -12.93 24.74 4.02
C SER A 41 -13.32 25.80 2.99
N MET A 42 -13.83 25.33 1.86
CA MET A 42 -14.54 26.16 0.88
C MET A 42 -16.02 25.78 0.89
N GLU A 43 -16.56 25.44 2.05
CA GLU A 43 -17.99 25.21 2.23
C GLU A 43 -18.49 26.05 3.41
N TYR A 44 -19.81 26.26 3.42
CA TYR A 44 -20.47 26.87 4.56
C TYR A 44 -20.26 26.01 5.80
N GLU A 45 -19.44 26.50 6.72
CA GLU A 45 -19.20 25.88 8.02
C GLU A 45 -20.07 26.60 9.05
N LYS A 46 -20.88 25.82 9.78
CA LYS A 46 -21.45 26.31 11.03
C LYS A 46 -20.31 26.50 12.02
N SER A 47 -20.35 27.59 12.77
CA SER A 47 -19.43 27.83 13.87
C SER A 47 -19.46 26.66 14.87
N GLU A 48 -18.29 26.29 15.41
CA GLU A 48 -18.19 25.25 16.44
C GLU A 48 -18.79 25.72 17.77
N VAL A 49 -18.68 27.02 18.06
CA VAL A 49 -19.41 27.67 19.14
C VAL A 49 -20.83 27.93 18.67
N ASN A 50 -21.83 27.73 19.53
CA ASN A 50 -23.23 28.07 19.23
C ASN A 50 -23.39 29.58 19.00
N SER A 51 -23.12 30.07 17.79
CA SER A 51 -23.45 31.43 17.38
C SER A 51 -24.82 31.40 16.70
N GLY A 52 -25.83 31.82 17.44
CA GLY A 52 -27.13 32.16 16.87
C GLY A 52 -27.12 33.62 16.44
N PHE A 53 -27.42 33.90 15.18
CA PHE A 53 -27.68 35.28 14.74
C PHE A 53 -29.12 35.64 15.10
N PHE A 54 -29.28 36.69 15.90
CA PHE A 54 -30.60 37.30 16.15
C PHE A 54 -30.76 38.48 15.19
N TYR A 55 -31.74 38.39 14.29
CA TYR A 55 -32.11 39.46 13.36
C TYR A 55 -33.57 39.85 13.60
N LYS A 56 -33.88 41.14 13.47
CA LYS A 56 -35.24 41.67 13.67
C LYS A 56 -35.97 41.89 12.35
N THR A 57 -35.22 42.14 11.27
CA THR A 57 -35.76 42.43 9.94
C THR A 57 -35.31 41.40 8.90
N ALA A 58 -36.06 41.28 7.80
CA ALA A 58 -35.69 40.41 6.68
C ALA A 58 -34.40 40.89 5.98
N GLU A 59 -34.21 42.21 5.88
CA GLU A 59 -33.02 42.82 5.25
C GLU A 59 -31.73 42.50 6.02
N GLU A 60 -31.77 42.51 7.36
CA GLU A 60 -30.63 42.11 8.19
C GLU A 60 -30.24 40.65 7.92
N ARG A 61 -31.23 39.75 7.80
CA ARG A 61 -31.00 38.34 7.49
C ARG A 61 -30.30 38.17 6.15
N GLU A 62 -30.73 38.89 5.12
CA GLU A 62 -30.11 38.82 3.79
C GLU A 62 -28.65 39.31 3.82
N LYS A 63 -28.37 40.40 4.55
CA LYS A 63 -27.00 40.91 4.71
C LYS A 63 -26.06 39.90 5.38
N PHE A 64 -26.52 39.18 6.40
CA PHE A 64 -25.69 38.14 7.04
C PHE A 64 -25.40 36.96 6.10
N VAL A 65 -26.41 36.49 5.36
CA VAL A 65 -26.22 35.42 4.37
C VAL A 65 -25.25 35.85 3.26
N LEU A 66 -25.31 37.12 2.84
CA LEU A 66 -24.36 37.68 1.88
C LEU A 66 -22.95 37.76 2.45
N ALA A 67 -22.77 38.25 3.68
CA ALA A 67 -21.46 38.36 4.32
C ALA A 67 -20.78 36.97 4.50
N GLU A 68 -21.55 35.95 4.88
CA GLU A 68 -21.04 34.58 4.98
C GLU A 68 -20.61 34.03 3.61
N ARG A 69 -21.33 34.37 2.54
CA ARG A 69 -20.96 34.01 1.17
C ARG A 69 -19.72 34.76 0.70
N GLU A 70 -19.65 36.06 0.95
CA GLU A 70 -18.49 36.90 0.60
C GLU A 70 -17.20 36.35 1.22
N PHE A 71 -17.26 35.85 2.46
CA PHE A 71 -16.12 35.21 3.12
C PHE A 71 -15.61 33.95 2.39
N ILE A 72 -16.53 33.11 1.90
CA ILE A 72 -16.17 31.92 1.12
C ILE A 72 -15.66 32.33 -0.27
N GLU A 73 -16.34 33.28 -0.91
CA GLU A 73 -15.92 33.82 -2.20
C GLU A 73 -14.53 34.45 -2.15
N GLU A 74 -14.17 35.16 -1.08
CA GLU A 74 -12.83 35.74 -0.90
C GLU A 74 -11.75 34.64 -0.91
N ARG A 75 -12.01 33.51 -0.24
CA ARG A 75 -11.10 32.35 -0.25
C ARG A 75 -10.94 31.76 -1.65
N VAL A 76 -12.04 31.62 -2.39
CA VAL A 76 -12.01 31.12 -3.77
C VAL A 76 -11.30 32.12 -4.70
N LYS A 77 -11.55 33.42 -4.53
CA LYS A 77 -10.88 34.49 -5.29
C LYS A 77 -9.37 34.44 -5.11
N LYS A 78 -8.85 34.21 -3.90
CA LYS A 78 -7.41 34.01 -3.65
C LYS A 78 -6.82 32.85 -4.47
N VAL A 79 -7.56 31.75 -4.62
CA VAL A 79 -7.13 30.61 -5.44
C VAL A 79 -7.18 30.94 -6.94
N ILE A 80 -8.20 31.67 -7.38
CA ILE A 80 -8.31 32.14 -8.77
C ILE A 80 -7.19 33.14 -9.10
N GLU A 81 -6.86 34.05 -8.19
CA GLU A 81 -5.75 34.99 -8.34
C GLU A 81 -4.42 34.26 -8.46
N LEU A 82 -4.19 33.23 -7.63
CA LEU A 82 -3.00 32.39 -7.75
C LEU A 82 -2.96 31.69 -9.11
N LYS A 83 -4.08 31.10 -9.55
CA LYS A 83 -4.17 30.49 -10.88
C LYS A 83 -3.78 31.50 -11.95
N ARG A 84 -4.35 32.70 -11.93
CA ARG A 84 -4.07 33.75 -12.90
C ARG A 84 -2.59 34.12 -12.90
N LYS A 85 -1.99 34.37 -11.73
CA LYS A 85 -0.55 34.66 -11.61
C LYS A 85 0.36 33.60 -12.24
N VAL A 86 0.04 32.32 -12.06
CA VAL A 86 0.91 31.20 -12.45
C VAL A 86 0.61 30.68 -13.88
N CYS A 87 -0.64 30.78 -14.31
CA CYS A 87 -1.11 30.22 -15.59
C CYS A 87 -1.29 31.26 -16.70
N GLU A 88 -1.40 32.57 -16.40
CA GLU A 88 -1.54 33.59 -17.45
C GLU A 88 -0.32 33.57 -18.39
N GLY A 89 -0.56 33.33 -19.67
CA GLY A 89 0.47 33.28 -20.72
C GLY A 89 1.23 31.95 -20.84
N THR A 90 0.81 30.88 -20.15
CA THR A 90 1.44 29.55 -20.27
C THR A 90 0.44 28.45 -20.62
N ASP A 91 0.90 27.36 -21.23
CA ASP A 91 0.11 26.14 -21.50
C ASP A 91 -0.11 25.28 -20.24
N LYS A 92 -0.02 25.88 -19.05
CA LYS A 92 -0.10 25.19 -17.78
C LYS A 92 -1.49 25.31 -17.20
N SER A 93 -1.97 24.20 -16.68
CA SER A 93 -3.30 24.11 -16.08
C SER A 93 -3.23 24.06 -14.56
N PHE A 94 -4.38 24.14 -13.91
CA PHE A 94 -4.45 24.22 -12.45
C PHE A 94 -5.50 23.26 -11.88
N VAL A 95 -5.10 22.50 -10.87
CA VAL A 95 -5.92 21.49 -10.20
C VAL A 95 -5.86 21.77 -8.70
N VAL A 96 -7.03 21.86 -8.08
CA VAL A 96 -7.19 22.03 -6.62
C VAL A 96 -7.64 20.72 -6.03
N ILE A 97 -6.89 20.23 -5.04
CA ILE A 97 -7.22 19.04 -4.28
C ILE A 97 -7.40 19.46 -2.83
N ASN A 98 -8.65 19.52 -2.40
CA ASN A 98 -9.01 19.90 -1.05
C ASN A 98 -9.38 18.69 -0.19
N GLN A 99 -8.82 18.63 1.01
CA GLN A 99 -9.21 17.67 2.03
C GLN A 99 -10.62 17.96 2.59
N LYS A 100 -11.01 19.23 2.68
CA LYS A 100 -12.35 19.65 3.13
C LYS A 100 -13.33 19.73 1.95
N GLY A 101 -14.57 20.08 2.25
CA GLY A 101 -15.59 20.27 1.24
C GLY A 101 -15.41 21.54 0.41
N ILE A 102 -16.07 21.54 -0.75
CA ILE A 102 -16.25 22.70 -1.63
C ILE A 102 -17.75 22.77 -1.93
N ASP A 103 -18.35 23.92 -1.68
CA ASP A 103 -19.76 24.17 -1.94
C ASP A 103 -20.04 24.34 -3.45
N PRO A 104 -21.30 24.16 -3.89
CA PRO A 104 -21.66 24.28 -5.31
C PRO A 104 -21.32 25.64 -5.94
N MET A 105 -21.53 26.76 -5.23
CA MET A 105 -21.26 28.10 -5.79
C MET A 105 -19.76 28.30 -6.02
N SER A 106 -18.93 27.84 -5.08
CA SER A 106 -17.48 27.81 -5.25
C SER A 106 -17.04 26.90 -6.40
N LEU A 107 -17.69 25.74 -6.58
CA LEU A 107 -17.41 24.86 -7.72
C LEU A 107 -17.72 25.54 -9.06
N ASP A 108 -18.82 26.29 -9.16
CA ASP A 108 -19.19 27.04 -10.36
C ASP A 108 -18.15 28.13 -10.68
N LEU A 109 -17.67 28.85 -9.67
CA LEU A 109 -16.60 29.85 -9.83
C LEU A 109 -15.30 29.23 -10.32
N LEU A 110 -14.88 28.10 -9.72
CA LEU A 110 -13.69 27.37 -10.13
C LEU A 110 -13.84 26.77 -11.54
N ALA A 111 -15.04 26.28 -11.89
CA ALA A 111 -15.33 25.72 -13.20
C ALA A 111 -15.31 26.77 -14.32
N LYS A 112 -15.83 27.98 -14.07
CA LYS A 112 -15.77 29.12 -15.01
C LYS A 112 -14.33 29.49 -15.38
N GLU A 113 -13.43 29.42 -14.40
CA GLU A 113 -12.01 29.65 -14.65
C GLU A 113 -11.35 28.43 -15.29
N GLY A 114 -11.98 27.25 -15.33
CA GLY A 114 -11.40 26.01 -15.86
C GLY A 114 -10.43 25.32 -14.89
N ILE A 115 -10.65 25.46 -13.58
CA ILE A 115 -9.90 24.75 -12.54
C ILE A 115 -10.61 23.43 -12.23
N VAL A 116 -9.85 22.33 -12.21
CA VAL A 116 -10.38 21.06 -11.70
C VAL A 116 -10.33 21.09 -10.18
N ALA A 117 -11.49 21.04 -9.54
CA ALA A 117 -11.57 21.03 -8.08
C ALA A 117 -12.04 19.66 -7.57
N LEU A 118 -11.21 19.03 -6.75
CA LEU A 118 -11.53 17.83 -6.00
C LEU A 118 -11.81 18.21 -4.55
N ARG A 119 -12.95 17.75 -4.04
CA ARG A 119 -13.39 17.96 -2.66
C ARG A 119 -13.27 16.67 -1.85
N ARG A 120 -13.10 16.81 -0.53
CA ARG A 120 -13.11 15.70 0.43
C ARG A 120 -12.05 14.63 0.12
N ALA A 121 -10.86 15.04 -0.30
CA ALA A 121 -9.73 14.15 -0.48
C ALA A 121 -9.31 13.51 0.85
N LYS A 122 -8.96 12.22 0.82
CA LYS A 122 -8.49 11.52 2.02
C LYS A 122 -7.15 12.09 2.47
N ARG A 123 -6.97 12.33 3.77
CA ARG A 123 -5.71 12.83 4.36
C ARG A 123 -4.47 12.05 3.88
N ARG A 124 -4.54 10.72 3.87
CA ARG A 124 -3.45 9.86 3.36
C ARG A 124 -3.07 10.12 1.89
N ASN A 125 -4.01 10.59 1.07
CA ASN A 125 -3.73 10.92 -0.32
C ASN A 125 -3.01 12.27 -0.40
N MET A 126 -3.28 13.22 0.51
CA MET A 126 -2.59 14.51 0.57
C MET A 126 -1.10 14.34 0.85
N GLU A 127 -0.77 13.51 1.84
CA GLU A 127 0.63 13.18 2.17
C GLU A 127 1.35 12.52 0.99
N ARG A 128 0.66 11.61 0.29
CA ARG A 128 1.21 10.97 -0.92
C ARG A 128 1.34 11.95 -2.07
N LEU A 129 0.39 12.87 -2.27
CA LEU A 129 0.41 13.89 -3.33
C LEU A 129 1.58 14.85 -3.15
N ALA A 130 1.86 15.25 -1.92
CA ALA A 130 3.05 16.02 -1.59
C ALA A 130 4.34 15.28 -2.00
N LEU A 131 4.44 13.99 -1.67
CA LEU A 131 5.59 13.15 -2.05
C LEU A 131 5.68 12.85 -3.56
N ALA A 132 4.55 12.72 -4.25
CA ALA A 132 4.51 12.42 -5.68
C ALA A 132 4.78 13.66 -6.54
N CYS A 133 4.12 14.78 -6.22
CA CYS A 133 4.10 15.98 -7.05
C CYS A 133 5.07 17.07 -6.56
N GLY A 134 5.58 16.97 -5.32
CA GLY A 134 6.55 17.90 -4.73
C GLY A 134 5.94 19.17 -4.10
N GLY A 135 4.62 19.25 -3.96
CA GLY A 135 3.92 20.41 -3.39
C GLY A 135 3.78 20.34 -1.86
N MET A 136 3.50 21.49 -1.24
CA MET A 136 3.20 21.58 0.19
C MET A 136 1.68 21.62 0.42
N ALA A 137 1.21 20.92 1.45
CA ALA A 137 -0.20 20.96 1.84
C ALA A 137 -0.49 22.28 2.58
N MET A 138 -1.29 23.14 1.95
CA MET A 138 -1.60 24.48 2.45
C MET A 138 -2.74 24.46 3.46
N ASN A 139 -2.53 25.17 4.58
CA ASN A 139 -3.51 25.31 5.68
C ASN A 139 -4.25 26.64 5.70
N SER A 140 -3.77 27.63 4.95
CA SER A 140 -4.42 28.93 4.75
C SER A 140 -4.17 29.39 3.31
N PHE A 141 -5.02 30.29 2.82
CA PHE A 141 -4.88 30.92 1.50
C PHE A 141 -4.13 32.25 1.55
N ASP A 142 -3.73 32.74 2.73
CA ASP A 142 -3.22 34.10 2.89
C ASP A 142 -1.77 34.32 2.45
N ASN A 143 -1.01 33.27 2.10
CA ASN A 143 0.35 33.35 1.55
C ASN A 143 0.59 32.15 0.62
N MET A 144 0.06 32.21 -0.60
CA MET A 144 0.28 31.16 -1.60
C MET A 144 1.31 31.62 -2.63
N ASP A 145 2.43 30.90 -2.69
CA ASP A 145 3.50 31.09 -3.67
C ASP A 145 3.57 29.91 -4.65
N GLU A 146 4.23 30.11 -5.79
CA GLU A 146 4.43 29.05 -6.79
C GLU A 146 5.20 27.85 -6.22
N SER A 147 6.08 28.10 -5.25
CA SER A 147 6.86 27.05 -4.57
C SER A 147 6.01 26.09 -3.75
N CYS A 148 4.79 26.48 -3.38
CA CYS A 148 3.87 25.62 -2.63
C CYS A 148 3.14 24.62 -3.54
N LEU A 149 3.13 24.86 -4.86
CA LEU A 149 2.40 24.05 -5.82
C LEU A 149 3.18 22.79 -6.21
N GLY A 150 2.48 21.66 -6.28
CA GLY A 150 3.00 20.46 -6.90
C GLY A 150 2.90 20.53 -8.42
N TYR A 151 3.59 19.64 -9.13
CA TYR A 151 3.50 19.52 -10.59
C TYR A 151 3.17 18.09 -11.02
N ALA A 152 2.24 17.95 -11.96
CA ALA A 152 1.95 16.71 -12.67
C ALA A 152 1.81 16.95 -14.18
N GLY A 153 2.39 16.07 -14.99
CA GLY A 153 2.32 16.18 -16.45
C GLY A 153 0.92 15.90 -17.00
N LEU A 154 0.17 14.99 -16.37
CA LEU A 154 -1.19 14.66 -16.81
C LEU A 154 -2.11 14.40 -15.62
N VAL A 155 -3.25 15.09 -15.61
CA VAL A 155 -4.35 14.84 -14.68
C VAL A 155 -5.62 14.57 -15.47
N TYR A 156 -6.24 13.41 -15.27
CA TYR A 156 -7.48 13.08 -15.96
C TYR A 156 -8.46 12.31 -15.09
N GLU A 157 -9.74 12.51 -15.36
CA GLU A 157 -10.83 11.76 -14.75
C GLU A 157 -11.18 10.57 -15.64
N HIS A 158 -11.13 9.38 -15.06
CA HIS A 158 -11.62 8.15 -15.64
C HIS A 158 -12.91 7.74 -14.93
N VAL A 159 -14.01 7.73 -15.67
CA VAL A 159 -15.32 7.31 -15.15
C VAL A 159 -15.51 5.82 -15.40
N LEU A 160 -15.87 5.06 -14.37
CA LEU A 160 -16.20 3.65 -14.48
C LEU A 160 -17.53 3.37 -13.77
N GLY A 161 -18.58 3.15 -14.55
CA GLY A 161 -19.95 3.10 -14.04
C GLY A 161 -20.31 4.44 -13.40
N GLU A 162 -20.73 4.42 -12.14
CA GLU A 162 -21.05 5.63 -11.36
C GLU A 162 -19.84 6.22 -10.63
N ASN A 163 -18.72 5.49 -10.57
CA ASN A 163 -17.53 5.92 -9.84
C ASN A 163 -16.60 6.72 -10.75
N LYS A 164 -16.07 7.81 -10.20
CA LYS A 164 -15.08 8.66 -10.87
C LYS A 164 -13.73 8.49 -10.19
N TYR A 165 -12.70 8.22 -10.98
CA TYR A 165 -11.33 8.12 -10.51
C TYR A 165 -10.49 9.21 -11.16
N THR A 166 -9.76 9.99 -10.36
CA THR A 166 -8.82 10.98 -10.90
C THR A 166 -7.41 10.43 -10.86
N PHE A 167 -6.77 10.39 -12.01
CA PHE A 167 -5.40 9.97 -12.20
C PHE A 167 -4.51 11.21 -12.22
N VAL A 168 -3.44 11.16 -11.46
CA VAL A 168 -2.35 12.14 -11.45
C VAL A 168 -1.10 11.38 -11.87
N GLU A 169 -0.65 11.65 -13.09
CA GLU A 169 0.43 10.94 -13.79
C GLU A 169 1.51 11.93 -14.24
N ASP A 170 2.67 11.38 -14.61
CA ASP A 170 3.83 12.13 -15.10
C ASP A 170 4.33 13.20 -14.12
N CYS A 171 4.40 12.87 -12.84
CA CYS A 171 5.06 13.72 -11.85
C CYS A 171 6.58 13.70 -12.09
N LYS A 172 7.28 14.82 -11.84
CA LYS A 172 8.72 14.97 -12.13
C LYS A 172 9.61 13.98 -11.37
N ASN A 173 9.34 13.76 -10.09
CA ASN A 173 10.09 12.84 -9.24
C ASN A 173 9.16 12.13 -8.26
N PRO A 174 8.42 11.10 -8.69
CA PRO A 174 7.41 10.46 -7.85
C PRO A 174 8.07 9.55 -6.82
N LEU A 175 8.17 10.02 -5.56
CA LEU A 175 8.51 9.16 -4.41
C LEU A 175 7.34 8.25 -4.00
N SER A 176 6.12 8.58 -4.44
CA SER A 176 4.92 7.78 -4.22
C SER A 176 4.32 7.37 -5.57
N VAL A 177 4.10 6.07 -5.73
CA VAL A 177 3.47 5.45 -6.90
C VAL A 177 2.24 4.64 -6.48
N THR A 178 1.33 4.42 -7.43
CA THR A 178 0.08 3.68 -7.17
C THR A 178 0.02 2.44 -8.04
N ILE A 179 -0.12 1.27 -7.41
CA ILE A 179 -0.46 0.03 -8.11
C ILE A 179 -1.98 -0.06 -8.18
N LEU A 180 -2.53 0.19 -9.36
CA LEU A 180 -3.96 0.10 -9.61
C LEU A 180 -4.33 -1.35 -9.94
N MET A 181 -5.04 -1.99 -9.03
CA MET A 181 -5.58 -3.34 -9.24
C MET A 181 -7.02 -3.26 -9.74
N LYS A 182 -7.30 -4.00 -10.82
CA LYS A 182 -8.64 -4.24 -11.35
C LYS A 182 -9.07 -5.68 -11.05
N GLY A 183 -10.34 -5.89 -10.76
CA GLY A 183 -10.84 -7.23 -10.47
C GLY A 183 -12.37 -7.29 -10.34
N PRO A 184 -12.97 -8.45 -10.64
CA PRO A 184 -14.43 -8.59 -10.71
C PRO A 184 -15.08 -8.56 -9.33
N ASN A 185 -14.48 -9.26 -8.37
CA ASN A 185 -15.04 -9.45 -7.04
C ASN A 185 -14.18 -8.75 -5.98
N LYS A 186 -14.81 -8.38 -4.86
CA LYS A 186 -14.08 -7.79 -3.71
C LYS A 186 -13.08 -8.78 -3.12
N HIS A 187 -13.45 -10.06 -3.05
CA HIS A 187 -12.59 -11.12 -2.50
C HIS A 187 -11.34 -11.35 -3.35
N THR A 188 -11.48 -11.42 -4.68
CA THR A 188 -10.34 -11.55 -5.59
C THR A 188 -9.43 -10.34 -5.51
N LEU A 189 -9.99 -9.12 -5.40
CA LEU A 189 -9.19 -7.90 -5.21
C LEU A 189 -8.42 -7.90 -3.88
N ALA A 190 -9.02 -8.41 -2.80
CA ALA A 190 -8.32 -8.52 -1.52
C ALA A 190 -7.16 -9.52 -1.60
N GLN A 191 -7.38 -10.68 -2.22
CA GLN A 191 -6.33 -11.69 -2.41
C GLN A 191 -5.17 -11.17 -3.26
N ILE A 192 -5.45 -10.50 -4.39
CA ILE A 192 -4.40 -9.91 -5.24
C ILE A 192 -3.65 -8.81 -4.48
N LYS A 193 -4.36 -7.98 -3.72
CA LYS A 193 -3.74 -6.94 -2.90
C LYS A 193 -2.78 -7.52 -1.87
N ASP A 194 -3.19 -8.57 -1.18
CA ASP A 194 -2.36 -9.20 -0.15
C ASP A 194 -1.15 -9.89 -0.80
N ALA A 195 -1.34 -10.59 -1.93
CA ALA A 195 -0.24 -11.18 -2.69
C ALA A 195 0.80 -10.15 -3.16
N ILE A 196 0.36 -9.01 -3.72
CA ILE A 196 1.26 -7.92 -4.12
C ILE A 196 1.96 -7.31 -2.92
N ARG A 197 1.24 -7.12 -1.81
CA ARG A 197 1.82 -6.56 -0.57
C ARG A 197 2.92 -7.47 -0.02
N ASP A 198 2.70 -8.76 -0.02
CA ASP A 198 3.67 -9.74 0.45
C ASP A 198 4.87 -9.79 -0.49
N GLY A 199 4.65 -9.82 -1.81
CA GLY A 199 5.72 -9.75 -2.81
C GLY A 199 6.58 -8.47 -2.68
N LEU A 200 5.96 -7.30 -2.52
CA LEU A 200 6.67 -6.03 -2.33
C LEU A 200 7.51 -6.03 -1.05
N ARG A 201 7.00 -6.63 0.04
CA ARG A 201 7.74 -6.77 1.29
C ARG A 201 8.93 -7.72 1.13
N SER A 202 8.75 -8.84 0.42
CA SER A 202 9.85 -9.76 0.11
C SER A 202 10.93 -9.08 -0.72
N ILE A 203 10.56 -8.28 -1.73
CA ILE A 203 11.53 -7.50 -2.51
C ILE A 203 12.22 -6.46 -1.63
N ASN A 204 11.49 -5.73 -0.78
CA ASN A 204 12.08 -4.74 0.12
C ASN A 204 13.11 -5.37 1.06
N ASN A 205 12.78 -6.51 1.66
CA ASN A 205 13.69 -7.27 2.50
C ASN A 205 14.95 -7.70 1.74
N ALA A 206 14.82 -8.07 0.46
CA ALA A 206 15.97 -8.44 -0.37
C ALA A 206 16.90 -7.24 -0.64
N VAL A 207 16.31 -6.06 -0.88
CA VAL A 207 17.05 -4.80 -1.09
C VAL A 207 17.77 -4.37 0.19
N GLU A 208 17.13 -4.50 1.34
CA GLU A 208 17.70 -4.16 2.65
C GLU A 208 18.85 -5.11 3.05
N ASP A 209 18.63 -6.42 2.96
CA ASP A 209 19.60 -7.44 3.39
C ASP A 209 20.80 -7.57 2.44
N LYS A 210 20.62 -7.24 1.15
CA LYS A 210 21.59 -7.47 0.06
C LYS A 210 22.08 -8.92 -0.06
N LYS A 211 21.31 -9.87 0.49
CA LYS A 211 21.62 -11.30 0.53
C LYS A 211 20.34 -12.09 0.31
N LEU A 212 20.44 -13.14 -0.49
CA LEU A 212 19.36 -14.08 -0.78
C LEU A 212 19.81 -15.50 -0.47
N VAL A 213 18.87 -16.36 -0.13
CA VAL A 213 19.08 -17.77 0.14
C VAL A 213 18.37 -18.58 -0.95
N PRO A 214 18.98 -19.65 -1.49
CA PRO A 214 18.30 -20.55 -2.42
C PRO A 214 17.03 -21.14 -1.79
N GLY A 215 15.91 -21.03 -2.51
CA GLY A 215 14.60 -21.46 -2.03
C GLY A 215 14.31 -22.94 -2.28
N ALA A 216 13.04 -23.26 -2.51
CA ALA A 216 12.56 -24.61 -2.86
C ALA A 216 12.93 -25.71 -1.84
N GLY A 217 13.13 -25.36 -0.57
CA GLY A 217 13.54 -26.31 0.47
C GLY A 217 15.04 -26.65 0.48
N ALA A 218 15.85 -26.02 -0.39
CA ALA A 218 17.26 -26.35 -0.52
C ALA A 218 18.08 -25.99 0.73
N PHE A 219 17.74 -24.87 1.36
CA PHE A 219 18.33 -24.47 2.62
C PHE A 219 18.08 -25.53 3.71
N GLU A 220 16.84 -26.02 3.82
CA GLU A 220 16.42 -27.00 4.82
C GLU A 220 17.13 -28.34 4.65
N VAL A 221 17.24 -28.84 3.42
CA VAL A 221 17.96 -30.09 3.11
C VAL A 221 19.44 -29.95 3.46
N ARG A 222 20.06 -28.80 3.11
CA ARG A 222 21.47 -28.55 3.43
C ARG A 222 21.73 -28.48 4.93
N VAL A 223 20.85 -27.79 5.67
CA VAL A 223 20.91 -27.70 7.14
C VAL A 223 20.75 -29.07 7.76
N HIS A 224 19.82 -29.89 7.28
CA HIS A 224 19.65 -31.27 7.74
C HIS A 224 20.94 -32.08 7.64
N ASN A 225 21.57 -32.08 6.46
CA ASN A 225 22.82 -32.81 6.21
C ASN A 225 23.95 -32.32 7.14
N LYS A 226 24.09 -31.00 7.30
CA LYS A 226 25.10 -30.42 8.20
C LYS A 226 24.85 -30.69 9.68
N LEU A 227 23.60 -30.67 10.14
CA LEU A 227 23.26 -31.02 11.51
C LEU A 227 23.48 -32.51 11.78
N ARG A 228 23.21 -33.40 10.80
CA ARG A 228 23.51 -34.83 10.89
C ARG A 228 25.01 -35.10 11.00
N GLU A 229 25.84 -34.37 10.26
CA GLU A 229 27.30 -34.42 10.41
C GLU A 229 27.75 -33.93 11.79
N TYR A 230 27.22 -32.78 12.23
CA TYR A 230 27.53 -32.21 13.54
C TYR A 230 27.10 -33.11 14.70
N ALA A 231 25.97 -33.83 14.59
CA ALA A 231 25.52 -34.77 15.61
C ALA A 231 26.52 -35.91 15.88
N LYS A 232 27.39 -36.26 14.91
CA LYS A 232 28.45 -37.26 15.09
C LYS A 232 29.54 -36.79 16.05
N THR A 233 29.81 -35.49 16.12
CA THR A 233 30.85 -34.93 17.00
C THR A 233 30.37 -34.77 18.44
N VAL A 234 29.07 -34.53 18.62
CA VAL A 234 28.44 -34.33 19.94
C VAL A 234 28.16 -35.67 20.63
N LYS A 235 28.45 -35.77 21.92
CA LYS A 235 28.21 -36.96 22.76
C LYS A 235 27.07 -36.73 23.76
N GLY A 236 26.38 -37.80 24.14
CA GLY A 236 25.34 -37.78 25.17
C GLY A 236 23.93 -37.49 24.64
N LYS A 237 23.03 -37.11 25.54
CA LYS A 237 21.59 -36.92 25.25
C LYS A 237 21.31 -35.78 24.27
N THR A 238 22.18 -34.77 24.21
CA THR A 238 22.10 -33.63 23.28
C THR A 238 22.12 -34.06 21.82
N ARG A 239 22.76 -35.19 21.49
CA ARG A 239 22.74 -35.77 20.14
C ARG A 239 21.32 -36.06 19.66
N LEU A 240 20.45 -36.58 20.54
CA LEU A 240 19.06 -36.90 20.20
C LEU A 240 18.27 -35.63 19.85
N ALA A 241 18.50 -34.54 20.60
CA ALA A 241 17.87 -33.25 20.31
C ALA A 241 18.31 -32.68 18.96
N ILE A 242 19.60 -32.78 18.61
CA ILE A 242 20.13 -32.34 17.30
C ILE A 242 19.49 -33.16 16.17
N HIS A 243 19.35 -34.48 16.33
CA HIS A 243 18.68 -35.32 15.34
C HIS A 243 17.20 -34.93 15.16
N ALA A 244 16.46 -34.75 16.25
CA ALA A 244 15.07 -34.32 16.18
C ALA A 244 14.92 -32.96 15.49
N TYR A 245 15.81 -32.00 15.79
CA TYR A 245 15.81 -30.69 15.15
C TYR A 245 16.18 -30.77 13.66
N ALA A 246 17.15 -31.61 13.28
CA ALA A 246 17.51 -31.83 11.88
C ALA A 246 16.36 -32.47 11.09
N ASP A 247 15.65 -33.44 11.67
CA ASP A 247 14.51 -34.10 11.03
C ASP A 247 13.32 -33.13 10.88
N ALA A 248 13.14 -32.22 11.83
CA ALA A 248 12.13 -31.17 11.78
C ALA A 248 12.35 -30.18 10.62
N MET A 249 13.59 -29.91 10.21
CA MET A 249 13.88 -29.02 9.08
C MET A 249 13.31 -29.54 7.76
N LEU A 250 13.21 -30.86 7.58
CA LEU A 250 12.67 -31.47 6.37
C LEU A 250 11.16 -31.31 6.22
N VAL A 251 10.47 -30.72 7.19
CA VAL A 251 9.01 -30.52 7.12
C VAL A 251 8.59 -29.66 5.93
N ILE A 252 9.38 -28.65 5.57
CA ILE A 252 9.08 -27.73 4.46
C ILE A 252 9.13 -28.47 3.12
N PRO A 253 10.24 -29.10 2.70
CA PRO A 253 10.28 -29.84 1.44
C PRO A 253 9.30 -31.02 1.42
N LYS A 254 9.03 -31.68 2.55
CA LYS A 254 8.00 -32.74 2.65
C LYS A 254 6.62 -32.20 2.30
N ILE A 255 6.20 -31.10 2.93
CA ILE A 255 4.88 -30.52 2.69
C ILE A 255 4.76 -29.97 1.27
N LEU A 256 5.85 -29.40 0.72
CA LEU A 256 5.89 -28.96 -0.67
C LEU A 256 5.65 -30.12 -1.65
N ALA A 257 6.28 -31.28 -1.42
CA ALA A 257 6.06 -32.48 -2.21
C ALA A 257 4.61 -32.98 -2.12
N VAL A 258 4.06 -33.06 -0.90
CA VAL A 258 2.65 -33.46 -0.67
C VAL A 258 1.67 -32.52 -1.38
N ASN A 259 1.87 -31.20 -1.25
CA ASN A 259 1.00 -30.21 -1.88
C ASN A 259 1.07 -30.25 -3.41
N SER A 260 2.17 -30.74 -3.97
CA SER A 260 2.36 -30.91 -5.41
C SER A 260 1.88 -32.28 -5.91
N GLY A 261 1.44 -33.17 -5.00
CA GLY A 261 0.89 -34.49 -5.33
C GLY A 261 1.93 -35.61 -5.46
N TYR A 262 3.18 -35.38 -5.09
CA TYR A 262 4.26 -36.38 -5.13
C TYR A 262 4.37 -37.14 -3.79
N ASP A 263 4.99 -38.32 -3.83
CA ASP A 263 5.33 -39.04 -2.61
C ASP A 263 6.44 -38.31 -1.85
N ALA A 264 6.12 -37.87 -0.64
CA ALA A 264 7.04 -37.10 0.20
C ALA A 264 8.26 -37.91 0.64
N GLN A 265 8.16 -39.23 0.76
CA GLN A 265 9.31 -40.03 1.20
C GLN A 265 10.33 -40.20 0.07
N ASP A 266 9.88 -40.67 -1.10
CA ASP A 266 10.75 -40.84 -2.27
C ASP A 266 11.43 -39.52 -2.66
N THR A 267 10.65 -38.44 -2.71
CA THR A 267 11.17 -37.10 -3.05
C THR A 267 12.26 -36.63 -2.08
N ILE A 268 12.08 -36.84 -0.77
CA ILE A 268 13.08 -36.43 0.23
C ILE A 268 14.34 -37.26 0.15
N VAL A 269 14.22 -38.57 -0.07
CA VAL A 269 15.39 -39.44 -0.23
C VAL A 269 16.23 -38.98 -1.41
N ARG A 270 15.60 -38.72 -2.57
CA ARG A 270 16.29 -38.20 -3.76
C ARG A 270 16.97 -36.85 -3.50
N LEU A 271 16.26 -35.91 -2.86
CA LEU A 271 16.83 -34.60 -2.51
C LEU A 271 18.02 -34.71 -1.55
N GLN A 272 17.98 -35.65 -0.60
CA GLN A 272 19.08 -35.89 0.32
C GLN A 272 20.28 -36.50 -0.37
N GLU A 273 20.07 -37.50 -1.23
CA GLU A 273 21.12 -38.16 -2.00
C GLU A 273 21.83 -37.17 -2.90
N GLU A 274 21.08 -36.41 -3.70
CA GLU A 274 21.67 -35.41 -4.57
C GLU A 274 22.33 -34.27 -3.80
N GLY A 275 21.74 -33.84 -2.68
CA GLY A 275 22.28 -32.79 -1.80
C GLY A 275 23.53 -33.20 -1.02
N LEU A 276 23.89 -34.49 -1.03
CA LEU A 276 25.18 -35.00 -0.55
C LEU A 276 26.21 -35.08 -1.68
N LEU A 277 25.78 -35.40 -2.90
CA LEU A 277 26.65 -35.53 -4.07
C LEU A 277 27.13 -34.18 -4.61
N ASN A 278 26.28 -33.16 -4.56
CA ASN A 278 26.62 -31.83 -5.06
C ASN A 278 26.95 -30.86 -3.92
N GLU A 279 27.92 -29.97 -4.16
CA GLU A 279 28.23 -28.88 -3.24
C GLU A 279 27.17 -27.76 -3.29
N ASP A 280 26.52 -27.63 -4.44
CA ASP A 280 25.47 -26.66 -4.69
C ASP A 280 24.17 -26.99 -3.93
N PRO A 281 23.41 -25.97 -3.52
CA PRO A 281 22.12 -26.17 -2.86
C PRO A 281 21.08 -26.68 -3.86
N ILE A 282 20.47 -27.82 -3.54
CA ILE A 282 19.45 -28.48 -4.36
C ILE A 282 18.11 -28.40 -3.65
N GLY A 283 17.08 -27.97 -4.37
CA GLY A 283 15.70 -27.90 -3.91
C GLY A 283 14.77 -28.76 -4.75
N LEU A 284 13.48 -28.71 -4.42
CA LEU A 284 12.43 -29.45 -5.09
C LEU A 284 11.77 -28.64 -6.20
N ASP A 285 11.67 -29.21 -7.40
CA ASP A 285 10.78 -28.69 -8.42
C ASP A 285 9.34 -29.15 -8.15
N LEU A 286 8.42 -28.18 -8.01
CA LEU A 286 7.00 -28.47 -7.75
C LEU A 286 6.27 -28.98 -9.01
N SER A 287 6.84 -28.81 -10.19
CA SER A 287 6.21 -29.19 -11.46
C SER A 287 6.59 -30.59 -11.95
N THR A 288 7.80 -31.05 -11.63
CA THR A 288 8.32 -32.37 -12.01
C THR A 288 8.43 -33.32 -10.82
N GLY A 289 8.57 -32.79 -9.60
CA GLY A 289 8.87 -33.58 -8.40
C GLY A 289 10.33 -34.01 -8.30
N GLU A 290 11.20 -33.51 -9.20
CA GLU A 290 12.60 -33.88 -9.26
C GLU A 290 13.50 -32.87 -8.51
N PRO A 291 14.68 -33.30 -8.04
CA PRO A 291 15.68 -32.40 -7.50
C PRO A 291 16.20 -31.41 -8.56
N MET A 292 16.40 -30.16 -8.18
CA MET A 292 16.83 -29.10 -9.09
C MET A 292 17.64 -28.02 -8.37
N LYS A 293 18.43 -27.24 -9.11
CA LYS A 293 19.16 -26.08 -8.56
C LYS A 293 18.23 -24.85 -8.51
N PRO A 294 17.85 -24.33 -7.32
CA PRO A 294 16.90 -23.21 -7.21
C PRO A 294 17.43 -21.91 -7.82
N VAL A 295 18.75 -21.74 -7.83
CA VAL A 295 19.42 -20.56 -8.38
C VAL A 295 19.14 -20.41 -9.88
N ASP A 296 19.14 -21.52 -10.62
CA ASP A 296 18.96 -21.51 -12.08
C ASP A 296 17.51 -21.16 -12.48
N LEU A 297 16.53 -21.52 -11.65
CA LEU A 297 15.12 -21.12 -11.83
C LEU A 297 14.77 -19.77 -11.19
N GLY A 298 15.72 -19.11 -10.52
CA GLY A 298 15.47 -17.83 -9.85
C GLY A 298 14.56 -17.94 -8.62
N VAL A 299 14.49 -19.10 -7.98
CA VAL A 299 13.68 -19.33 -6.78
C VAL A 299 14.51 -19.03 -5.53
N PHE A 300 14.22 -17.91 -4.88
CA PHE A 300 14.95 -17.42 -3.72
C PHE A 300 14.04 -17.16 -2.52
N ASP A 301 14.61 -17.37 -1.34
CA ASP A 301 14.06 -16.97 -0.05
C ASP A 301 14.87 -15.80 0.53
N ASN A 302 14.19 -14.92 1.25
CA ASN A 302 14.83 -13.81 1.97
C ASN A 302 15.64 -14.31 3.17
N TYR A 303 16.83 -13.75 3.34
CA TYR A 303 17.70 -14.06 4.47
C TYR A 303 17.05 -13.72 5.83
N ILE A 304 16.51 -12.51 6.00
CA ILE A 304 15.85 -12.10 7.25
C ILE A 304 14.69 -13.02 7.61
N VAL A 305 13.91 -13.47 6.61
CA VAL A 305 12.76 -14.35 6.84
C VAL A 305 13.22 -15.70 7.40
N LYS A 306 14.19 -16.36 6.76
CA LYS A 306 14.74 -17.63 7.26
C LYS A 306 15.38 -17.49 8.64
N LYS A 307 16.16 -16.42 8.85
CA LYS A 307 16.80 -16.14 10.14
C LYS A 307 15.76 -15.99 11.26
N GLN A 308 14.70 -15.21 11.02
CA GLN A 308 13.67 -14.99 12.03
C GLN A 308 12.83 -16.24 12.27
N ILE A 309 12.48 -16.98 11.22
CA ILE A 309 11.74 -18.25 11.36
C ILE A 309 12.50 -19.21 12.28
N LEU A 310 13.79 -19.45 12.02
CA LEU A 310 14.60 -20.37 12.83
C LEU A 310 14.69 -19.95 14.30
N ASN A 311 14.87 -18.65 14.55
CA ASN A 311 14.96 -18.13 15.92
C ASN A 311 13.61 -18.25 16.63
N SER A 312 12.53 -17.76 16.01
CA SER A 312 11.20 -17.75 16.61
C SER A 312 10.65 -19.16 16.82
N SER A 313 10.78 -20.06 15.84
CA SER A 313 10.29 -21.43 15.95
C SER A 313 10.98 -22.18 17.08
N THR A 314 12.30 -22.02 17.22
CA THR A 314 13.09 -22.69 18.26
C THR A 314 12.73 -22.18 19.64
N ILE A 315 12.64 -20.86 19.82
CA ILE A 315 12.28 -20.25 21.12
C ILE A 315 10.88 -20.70 21.55
N ILE A 316 9.90 -20.66 20.64
CA ILE A 316 8.53 -21.06 20.95
C ILE A 316 8.47 -22.56 21.27
N ALA A 317 9.13 -23.41 20.48
CA ALA A 317 9.15 -24.85 20.72
C ALA A 317 9.78 -25.19 22.09
N VAL A 318 10.90 -24.57 22.45
CA VAL A 318 11.53 -24.76 23.75
C VAL A 318 10.61 -24.31 24.88
N ASN A 319 9.95 -23.15 24.75
CA ASN A 319 9.02 -22.66 25.77
C ASN A 319 7.85 -23.64 25.98
N ILE A 320 7.29 -24.19 24.90
CA ILE A 320 6.19 -25.16 24.97
C ILE A 320 6.67 -26.48 25.58
N LEU A 321 7.87 -26.95 25.24
CA LEU A 321 8.44 -28.19 25.78
C LEU A 321 8.73 -28.12 27.28
N LEU A 322 8.92 -26.93 27.84
CA LEU A 322 9.15 -26.70 29.27
C LEU A 322 7.86 -26.59 30.10
N VAL A 323 6.69 -26.64 29.46
CA VAL A 323 5.40 -26.60 30.17
C VAL A 323 5.06 -27.99 30.70
N ASP A 324 5.13 -28.15 32.03
CA ASP A 324 4.74 -29.40 32.68
C ASP A 324 3.22 -29.48 32.94
N GLU A 325 2.56 -28.35 33.17
CA GLU A 325 1.13 -28.30 33.49
C GLU A 325 0.44 -27.06 32.90
N ILE A 326 -0.77 -27.26 32.37
CA ILE A 326 -1.63 -26.17 31.87
C ILE A 326 -2.86 -26.08 32.80
N MET A 327 -2.79 -25.15 33.76
CA MET A 327 -3.93 -24.89 34.65
C MET A 327 -4.92 -23.93 33.99
N ARG A 328 -6.13 -24.39 33.73
CA ARG A 328 -7.25 -23.53 33.32
C ARG A 328 -8.03 -23.07 34.55
N ALA A 329 -7.59 -21.99 35.16
CA ALA A 329 -8.29 -21.34 36.28
C ALA A 329 -8.73 -19.93 35.86
N GLY A 330 -9.98 -19.59 36.15
CA GLY A 330 -10.54 -18.27 35.93
C GLY A 330 -11.80 -18.12 36.78
N MET A 331 -12.03 -16.93 37.34
CA MET A 331 -13.27 -16.68 38.06
C MET A 331 -14.43 -16.85 37.08
N SER A 332 -15.38 -17.72 37.40
CA SER A 332 -16.67 -17.69 36.72
C SER A 332 -17.30 -16.34 37.07
N SER A 333 -17.36 -15.42 36.11
CA SER A 333 -18.21 -14.25 36.23
C SER A 333 -19.67 -14.71 36.12
N LEU A 334 -20.14 -15.44 37.12
CA LEU A 334 -21.56 -15.52 37.47
C LEU A 334 -21.92 -14.21 38.17
N LYS A 335 -21.99 -13.14 37.38
CA LYS A 335 -22.85 -12.00 37.71
C LYS A 335 -24.21 -12.33 37.10
N GLY A 336 -25.12 -12.76 37.97
CA GLY A 336 -26.55 -12.65 37.73
C GLY A 336 -27.00 -11.20 37.66
#